data_AF-L2FDT0-F1
#
_entry.id   AF-L2FDT0-F1
#
_cell.length_a   1.000
_cell.length_b   1.000
_cell.length_c   1.000
_cell.angle_alpha   90.00
_cell.angle_beta   90.00
_cell.angle_gamma   90.00
#
_symmetry.space_group_name_H-M   'P 1'
#
loop_
_entity.id
_entity.type
_entity.pdbx_description
1 polymer ?
#
loop_
_entity_poly.entity_id
_entity_poly.type
_entity_poly.pdbx_seq_one_letter_code
_entity_poly.pdbx_strand_id
1 'polypeptide(L)'
;MSPPPRPPANGFVTFVRKIYNPLGFKKGYNFALFFITAGAMVGFILTRLMFFDFKGIFCNPDYRSGALPGECYYYQSGTGRIGIIMHLAGVLPGGFLACLQFVPVIRHKAILFHRLNGYLVLLLSIVGIIGVFMIARRTFGGGVSMQTAVGGGSVMFLGALGLAIYNVKKLQIEQHRAWMLRAWVYAGFIITMRIISFLAARVVANTDPTYYEVKQCAVLDFIFRHNQTKVLGFYPDCGGFYSGDIAAGFAAVFVAGSWLALAIHAILVELYLHLTPAEAERLRRISYQRQLEAGMKNAGSAGLTAQRLGDAEPWIPPNELRRIEDNSTPSSDGDMREKRVSSP
;
A
#
# COMPACT_ATOMS: atom_id res chain seq x y z
N MET A 1 3.26 -32.72 -7.42
CA MET A 1 4.73 -32.82 -7.27
C MET A 1 5.35 -31.47 -7.61
N SER A 2 6.12 -30.84 -6.72
CA SER A 2 6.93 -29.67 -7.11
C SER A 2 8.17 -30.18 -7.85
N PRO A 3 8.61 -29.57 -8.96
CA PRO A 3 9.88 -29.96 -9.57
C PRO A 3 11.03 -29.77 -8.56
N PRO A 4 12.06 -30.63 -8.59
CA PRO A 4 13.19 -30.53 -7.68
C PRO A 4 13.88 -29.15 -7.81
N PRO A 5 14.37 -28.57 -6.70
CA PRO A 5 15.00 -27.27 -6.73
C PRO A 5 16.25 -27.31 -7.62
N ARG A 6 16.32 -26.41 -8.61
CA ARG A 6 17.49 -26.27 -9.49
C ARG A 6 18.76 -26.10 -8.65
N PRO A 7 19.88 -26.76 -8.97
CA PRO A 7 21.13 -26.61 -8.23
C PRO A 7 21.56 -25.12 -8.19
N PRO A 8 22.21 -24.66 -7.11
CA PRO A 8 22.65 -23.28 -7.00
C PRO A 8 23.71 -22.98 -8.07
N ALA A 9 23.59 -21.84 -8.74
CA ALA A 9 24.49 -21.47 -9.84
C ALA A 9 25.91 -21.12 -9.34
N ASN A 10 26.05 -20.66 -8.09
CA ASN A 10 27.32 -20.28 -7.47
C ASN A 10 27.19 -20.19 -5.93
N GLY A 11 28.33 -20.03 -5.23
CA GLY A 11 28.38 -19.96 -3.76
C GLY A 11 27.56 -18.81 -3.15
N PHE A 12 27.46 -17.68 -3.86
CA PHE A 12 26.59 -16.57 -3.47
C PHE A 12 25.11 -16.96 -3.47
N VAL A 13 24.64 -17.64 -4.53
CA VAL A 13 23.26 -18.15 -4.60
C VAL A 13 22.99 -19.18 -3.50
N THR A 14 23.99 -20.00 -3.13
CA THR A 14 23.89 -20.94 -2.00
C THR A 14 23.73 -20.23 -0.66
N PHE A 15 24.50 -19.18 -0.41
CA PHE A 15 24.39 -18.36 0.80
C PHE A 15 23.05 -17.62 0.88
N VAL A 16 22.65 -16.95 -0.21
CA VAL A 16 21.38 -16.22 -0.26
C VAL A 16 20.18 -17.18 -0.07
N ARG A 17 20.24 -18.39 -0.62
CA ARG A 17 19.25 -19.46 -0.36
C ARG A 17 19.12 -19.83 1.13
N LYS A 18 20.22 -19.84 1.90
CA LYS A 18 20.17 -20.08 3.35
C LYS A 18 19.43 -18.99 4.11
N ILE A 19 19.40 -17.75 3.60
CA ILE A 19 18.73 -16.62 4.24
C ILE A 19 17.23 -16.62 3.95
N TYR A 20 16.81 -16.78 2.68
CA TYR A 20 15.40 -16.60 2.32
C TYR A 20 14.54 -17.87 2.40
N ASN A 21 15.13 -19.07 2.31
CA ASN A 21 14.37 -20.33 2.41
C ASN A 21 13.72 -20.53 3.79
N PRO A 22 14.39 -20.24 4.94
CA PRO A 22 13.76 -20.31 6.26
C PRO A 22 12.55 -19.39 6.42
N LEU A 23 12.56 -18.24 5.73
CA LEU A 23 11.42 -17.31 5.68
C LEU A 23 10.29 -17.80 4.75
N GLY A 24 10.50 -18.90 4.04
CA GLY A 24 9.51 -19.55 3.17
C GLY A 24 9.42 -18.98 1.76
N PHE A 25 10.38 -18.14 1.33
CA PHE A 25 10.45 -17.67 -0.05
C PHE A 25 11.01 -18.77 -0.96
N LYS A 26 10.33 -19.06 -2.07
CA LYS A 26 10.79 -20.06 -3.05
C LYS A 26 11.69 -19.48 -4.14
N LYS A 27 11.59 -18.17 -4.40
CA LYS A 27 12.31 -17.46 -5.46
C LYS A 27 13.01 -16.23 -4.87
N GLY A 28 14.28 -16.01 -5.23
CA GLY A 28 15.10 -14.93 -4.69
C GLY A 28 14.55 -13.53 -4.98
N TYR A 29 13.96 -13.29 -6.17
CA TYR A 29 13.39 -11.98 -6.48
C TYR A 29 12.21 -11.60 -5.58
N ASN A 30 11.38 -12.56 -5.14
CA ASN A 30 10.30 -12.30 -4.19
C ASN A 30 10.85 -11.85 -2.84
N PHE A 31 11.99 -12.43 -2.42
CA PHE A 31 12.68 -12.03 -1.21
C PHE A 31 13.32 -10.64 -1.35
N ALA A 32 13.96 -10.34 -2.49
CA ALA A 32 14.53 -9.02 -2.74
C ALA A 32 13.45 -7.93 -2.73
N LEU A 33 12.32 -8.15 -3.41
CA LEU A 33 11.18 -7.24 -3.39
C LEU A 33 10.62 -7.05 -1.99
N PHE A 34 10.43 -8.15 -1.24
CA PHE A 34 10.00 -8.07 0.16
C PHE A 34 11.00 -7.28 1.01
N PHE A 35 12.30 -7.54 0.88
CA PHE A 35 13.33 -6.86 1.65
C PHE A 35 13.36 -5.36 1.35
N ILE A 36 13.29 -4.97 0.08
CA ILE A 36 13.27 -3.55 -0.30
C ILE A 36 12.00 -2.87 0.20
N THR A 37 10.82 -3.47 -0.02
CA THR A 37 9.54 -2.82 0.29
C THR A 37 9.19 -2.91 1.77
N ALA A 38 9.11 -4.11 2.34
CA ALA A 38 8.81 -4.31 3.75
C ALA A 38 9.97 -3.81 4.64
N GLY A 39 11.23 -3.95 4.20
CA GLY A 39 12.36 -3.37 4.92
C GLY A 39 12.34 -1.84 4.91
N ALA A 40 11.99 -1.18 3.79
CA ALA A 40 11.79 0.26 3.78
C ALA A 40 10.64 0.69 4.71
N MET A 41 9.54 -0.07 4.74
CA MET A 41 8.43 0.18 5.66
C MET A 41 8.86 0.04 7.13
N VAL A 42 9.56 -1.04 7.50
CA VAL A 42 10.08 -1.23 8.86
C VAL A 42 11.07 -0.13 9.22
N GLY A 43 12.01 0.21 8.32
CA GLY A 43 12.95 1.31 8.53
C GLY A 43 12.25 2.64 8.76
N PHE A 44 11.25 2.96 7.93
CA PHE A 44 10.41 4.14 8.12
C PHE A 44 9.74 4.14 9.49
N ILE A 45 9.09 3.03 9.88
CA ILE A 45 8.41 2.94 11.18
C ILE A 45 9.39 3.14 12.34
N LEU A 46 10.54 2.45 12.33
CA LEU A 46 11.53 2.57 13.41
C LEU A 46 12.03 4.00 13.58
N THR A 47 12.28 4.72 12.47
CA THR A 47 12.67 6.14 12.54
C THR A 47 11.57 7.08 13.02
N ARG A 48 10.31 6.62 13.04
CA ARG A 48 9.14 7.42 13.41
C ARG A 48 8.55 7.06 14.76
N LEU A 49 8.98 5.97 15.40
CA LEU A 49 8.58 5.61 16.76
C LEU A 49 8.90 6.72 17.77
N MET A 50 9.99 7.47 17.55
CA MET A 50 10.35 8.61 18.38
C MET A 50 9.28 9.72 18.42
N PHE A 51 8.36 9.75 17.46
CA PHE A 51 7.28 10.75 17.41
C PHE A 51 6.17 10.51 18.44
N PHE A 52 6.18 9.38 19.15
CA PHE A 52 5.33 9.21 20.33
C PHE A 52 5.75 10.13 21.49
N ASP A 53 7.03 10.53 21.57
CA ASP A 53 7.43 11.65 22.42
C ASP A 53 7.00 12.97 21.77
N PHE A 54 5.72 13.30 22.02
CA PHE A 54 5.06 14.40 21.34
C PHE A 54 5.69 15.77 21.67
N LYS A 55 6.04 16.00 22.94
CA LYS A 55 6.56 17.29 23.40
C LYS A 55 8.08 17.39 23.29
N GLY A 56 8.80 16.30 23.54
CA GLY A 56 10.27 16.28 23.52
C GLY A 56 10.86 16.17 22.12
N ILE A 57 10.15 15.52 21.19
CA ILE A 57 10.67 15.24 19.83
C ILE A 57 9.74 15.78 18.75
N PHE A 58 8.47 15.37 18.72
CA PHE A 58 7.61 15.66 17.56
C PHE A 58 7.30 17.16 17.39
N CYS A 59 6.92 17.83 18.48
CA CYS A 59 6.63 19.26 18.52
C CYS A 59 7.61 20.08 19.35
N ASN A 60 8.86 19.64 19.42
CA ASN A 60 9.93 20.41 20.05
C ASN A 60 10.56 21.37 19.02
N PRO A 61 10.49 22.71 19.23
CA PRO A 61 11.06 23.69 18.30
C PRO A 61 12.60 23.69 18.24
N ASP A 62 13.28 23.06 19.20
CA ASP A 62 14.74 22.93 19.23
C ASP A 62 15.22 21.60 18.61
N TYR A 63 14.30 20.67 18.31
CA TYR A 63 14.65 19.38 17.73
C TYR A 63 14.62 19.42 16.19
N ARG A 64 15.76 19.13 15.55
CA ARG A 64 15.95 19.29 14.09
C ARG A 64 15.14 18.32 13.22
N SER A 65 14.57 17.26 13.77
CA SER A 65 13.90 16.20 13.01
C SER A 65 12.46 15.93 13.47
N GLY A 66 11.79 16.95 14.00
CA GLY A 66 10.39 16.90 14.42
C GLY A 66 9.40 16.98 13.24
N ALA A 67 8.18 17.44 13.54
CA ALA A 67 7.15 17.71 12.53
C ALA A 67 7.59 18.78 11.53
N LEU A 68 6.88 18.90 10.40
CA LEU A 68 7.18 19.95 9.44
C LEU A 68 6.94 21.34 10.06
N PRO A 69 7.70 22.37 9.64
CA PRO A 69 7.54 23.72 10.14
C PRO A 69 6.08 24.21 10.11
N GLY A 70 5.56 24.51 11.28
CA GLY A 70 4.19 25.02 11.48
C GLY A 70 3.08 23.97 11.58
N GLU A 71 3.34 22.68 11.36
CA GLU A 71 2.31 21.64 11.63
C GLU A 71 1.94 21.60 13.11
N CYS A 72 2.94 21.74 13.97
CA CYS A 72 2.75 21.78 15.41
C CYS A 72 1.92 22.96 15.90
N TYR A 73 1.71 24.03 15.13
CA TYR A 73 0.73 25.06 15.47
C TYR A 73 -0.68 24.47 15.64
N TYR A 74 -1.04 23.53 14.77
CA TYR A 74 -2.38 22.91 14.77
C TYR A 74 -2.48 21.65 15.65
N TYR A 75 -1.35 21.04 16.03
CA TYR A 75 -1.35 19.76 16.74
C TYR A 75 -1.19 19.86 18.26
N GLN A 76 -1.03 21.06 18.84
CA GLN A 76 -0.79 21.19 20.29
C GLN A 76 -2.00 20.78 21.15
N SER A 77 -3.21 20.92 20.62
CA SER A 77 -4.46 20.72 21.35
C SER A 77 -5.61 20.26 20.44
N GLY A 78 -6.75 19.94 21.06
CA GLY A 78 -8.00 19.64 20.38
C GLY A 78 -7.93 18.46 19.41
N THR A 79 -8.66 18.58 18.30
CA THR A 79 -8.80 17.53 17.29
C THR A 79 -7.49 17.25 16.54
N GLY A 80 -6.64 18.27 16.35
CA GLY A 80 -5.33 18.10 15.71
C GLY A 80 -4.43 17.16 16.50
N ARG A 81 -4.37 17.34 17.82
CA ARG A 81 -3.59 16.48 18.72
C ARG A 81 -4.10 15.04 18.75
N ILE A 82 -5.42 14.88 18.88
CA ILE A 82 -6.04 13.55 18.91
C ILE A 82 -5.79 12.85 17.58
N GLY A 83 -6.01 13.55 16.47
CA GLY A 83 -5.86 13.00 15.13
C GLY A 83 -4.45 12.52 14.83
N ILE A 84 -3.42 13.32 15.15
CA ILE A 84 -2.03 12.89 14.90
C ILE A 84 -1.61 11.72 15.81
N ILE A 85 -2.06 11.69 17.08
CA ILE A 85 -1.79 10.56 17.96
C ILE A 85 -2.48 9.30 17.44
N MET A 86 -3.76 9.37 17.05
CA MET A 86 -4.48 8.24 16.45
C MET A 86 -3.80 7.76 15.17
N HIS A 87 -3.34 8.69 14.33
CA HIS A 87 -2.61 8.37 13.11
C HIS A 87 -1.32 7.58 13.41
N LEU A 88 -0.48 8.09 14.31
CA LEU A 88 0.78 7.43 14.69
C LEU A 88 0.53 6.09 15.40
N ALA A 89 -0.43 6.04 16.33
CA ALA A 89 -0.82 4.83 17.05
C ALA A 89 -1.41 3.75 16.14
N GLY A 90 -2.06 4.12 15.03
CA GLY A 90 -2.54 3.17 14.03
C GLY A 90 -1.43 2.72 13.07
N VAL A 91 -0.79 3.68 12.40
CA VAL A 91 0.09 3.41 11.26
C VAL A 91 1.41 2.77 11.67
N LEU A 92 2.03 3.18 12.78
CA LEU A 92 3.34 2.66 13.19
C LEU A 92 3.30 1.17 13.57
N PRO A 93 2.50 0.74 14.58
CA PRO A 93 2.38 -0.68 14.88
C PRO A 93 1.66 -1.44 13.75
N GLY A 94 0.65 -0.84 13.10
CA GLY A 94 -0.09 -1.49 12.01
C GLY A 94 0.80 -1.84 10.82
N GLY A 95 1.66 -0.91 10.39
CA GLY A 95 2.61 -1.15 9.30
C GLY A 95 3.68 -2.19 9.64
N PHE A 96 4.14 -2.23 10.89
CA PHE A 96 5.12 -3.21 11.32
C PHE A 96 4.51 -4.62 11.31
N LEU A 97 3.33 -4.76 11.91
CA LEU A 97 2.58 -5.99 11.93
C LEU A 97 2.15 -6.45 10.53
N ALA A 98 1.88 -5.52 9.61
CA ALA A 98 1.60 -5.84 8.22
C ALA A 98 2.82 -6.43 7.50
N CYS A 99 4.04 -5.99 7.80
CA CYS A 99 5.24 -6.60 7.22
C CYS A 99 5.32 -8.10 7.57
N LEU A 100 4.91 -8.49 8.79
CA LEU A 100 4.82 -9.90 9.20
C LEU A 100 3.76 -10.67 8.39
N GLN A 101 2.67 -10.03 7.96
CA GLN A 101 1.62 -10.67 7.15
C GLN A 101 2.16 -11.21 5.81
N PHE A 102 3.17 -10.55 5.25
CA PHE A 102 3.76 -10.93 3.97
C PHE A 102 4.86 -12.00 4.08
N VAL A 103 5.27 -12.39 5.29
CA VAL A 103 6.28 -13.44 5.51
C VAL A 103 5.66 -14.82 5.21
N PRO A 104 6.14 -15.55 4.18
CA PRO A 104 5.54 -16.82 3.79
C PRO A 104 5.50 -17.89 4.86
N VAL A 105 6.53 -18.01 5.69
CA VAL A 105 6.56 -19.05 6.73
C VAL A 105 5.38 -18.90 7.72
N ILE A 106 4.97 -17.66 8.00
CA ILE A 106 3.90 -17.38 8.98
C ILE A 106 2.57 -17.94 8.46
N ARG A 107 2.22 -17.70 7.20
CA ARG A 107 0.98 -18.26 6.63
C ARG A 107 1.00 -19.78 6.49
N HIS A 108 2.16 -20.39 6.26
CA HIS A 108 2.28 -21.83 6.05
C HIS A 108 2.33 -22.63 7.36
N LYS A 109 2.90 -22.05 8.43
CA LYS A 109 3.11 -22.74 9.72
C LYS A 109 2.29 -22.19 10.89
N ALA A 110 1.90 -20.92 10.84
CA ALA A 110 1.25 -20.21 11.95
C ALA A 110 -0.01 -19.46 11.46
N ILE A 111 -0.95 -20.19 10.85
CA ILE A 111 -2.16 -19.59 10.24
C ILE A 111 -3.05 -18.86 11.25
N LEU A 112 -3.14 -19.33 12.50
CA LEU A 112 -3.91 -18.67 13.56
C LEU A 112 -3.32 -17.28 13.86
N PHE A 113 -2.00 -17.21 14.00
CA PHE A 113 -1.28 -15.94 14.19
C PHE A 113 -1.50 -15.01 13.00
N HIS A 114 -1.39 -15.50 11.76
CA HIS A 114 -1.66 -14.71 10.55
C HIS A 114 -3.06 -14.07 10.59
N ARG A 115 -4.09 -14.85 10.95
CA ARG A 115 -5.48 -14.36 11.05
C ARG A 115 -5.67 -13.33 12.16
N LEU A 116 -5.21 -13.62 13.38
CA LEU A 116 -5.36 -12.70 14.52
C LEU A 116 -4.61 -11.39 14.28
N ASN A 117 -3.35 -11.49 13.83
CA ASN A 117 -2.55 -10.33 13.43
C ASN A 117 -3.22 -9.55 12.30
N GLY A 118 -3.92 -10.23 11.37
CA GLY A 118 -4.62 -9.58 10.26
C GLY A 118 -5.79 -8.71 10.73
N TYR A 119 -6.56 -9.19 11.71
CA TYR A 119 -7.63 -8.40 12.33
C TYR A 119 -7.09 -7.21 13.12
N LEU A 120 -5.97 -7.38 13.83
CA LEU A 120 -5.32 -6.29 14.54
C LEU A 120 -4.81 -5.21 13.57
N VAL A 121 -4.16 -5.62 12.48
CA VAL A 121 -3.70 -4.72 11.41
C VAL A 121 -4.87 -3.95 10.79
N LEU A 122 -6.02 -4.60 10.57
CA LEU A 122 -7.22 -3.95 10.05
C LEU A 122 -7.76 -2.89 11.02
N LEU A 123 -7.87 -3.23 12.31
CA LEU A 123 -8.33 -2.29 13.35
C LEU A 123 -7.42 -1.06 13.42
N LEU A 124 -6.10 -1.27 13.47
CA LEU A 124 -5.10 -0.21 13.51
C LEU A 124 -5.13 0.65 12.23
N SER A 125 -5.39 0.04 11.08
CA SER A 125 -5.55 0.76 9.81
C SER A 125 -6.76 1.72 9.85
N ILE A 126 -7.89 1.27 10.41
CA ILE A 126 -9.09 2.10 10.56
C ILE A 126 -8.82 3.27 11.52
N VAL A 127 -8.26 2.99 12.70
CA VAL A 127 -7.88 4.03 13.69
C VAL A 127 -6.91 5.04 13.06
N GLY A 128 -5.91 4.55 12.33
CA GLY A 128 -4.93 5.38 11.64
C GLY A 128 -5.56 6.31 10.60
N ILE A 129 -6.51 5.82 9.81
CA ILE A 129 -7.21 6.61 8.78
C ILE A 129 -8.20 7.61 9.39
N ILE A 130 -8.88 7.27 10.49
CA ILE A 130 -9.67 8.26 11.25
C ILE A 130 -8.76 9.42 11.68
N GLY A 131 -7.58 9.09 12.22
CA GLY A 131 -6.56 10.08 12.57
C GLY A 131 -6.14 10.94 11.39
N VAL A 132 -5.91 10.34 10.20
CA VAL A 132 -5.62 11.07 8.95
C VAL A 132 -6.70 12.09 8.63
N PHE A 133 -7.97 11.70 8.62
CA PHE A 133 -9.06 12.63 8.27
C PHE A 133 -9.22 13.77 9.27
N MET A 134 -8.92 13.54 10.55
CA MET A 134 -8.92 14.60 11.56
C MET A 134 -7.85 15.66 11.31
N ILE A 135 -6.70 15.29 10.72
CA ILE A 135 -5.58 16.21 10.47
C ILE A 135 -5.46 16.67 9.01
N ALA A 136 -6.19 16.06 8.07
CA ALA A 136 -6.04 16.26 6.63
C ALA A 136 -6.12 17.73 6.19
N ARG A 137 -6.95 18.55 6.86
CA ARG A 137 -7.10 19.98 6.56
C ARG A 137 -5.88 20.83 6.93
N ARG A 138 -4.89 20.26 7.64
CA ARG A 138 -3.73 20.99 8.20
C ARG A 138 -2.39 20.37 7.80
N THR A 139 -2.37 19.06 7.59
CA THR A 139 -1.18 18.28 7.21
C THR A 139 -0.60 18.76 5.88
N PHE A 140 0.75 18.89 5.82
CA PHE A 140 1.49 19.34 4.63
C PHE A 140 0.93 20.61 3.95
N GLY A 141 0.50 21.59 4.75
CA GLY A 141 -0.06 22.86 4.25
C GLY A 141 -1.59 22.86 4.12
N GLY A 142 -2.25 21.70 4.11
CA GLY A 142 -3.70 21.59 4.25
C GLY A 142 -4.52 22.06 3.05
N GLY A 143 -3.89 22.44 1.94
CA GLY A 143 -4.57 22.84 0.70
C GLY A 143 -5.48 21.74 0.15
N VAL A 144 -6.51 22.13 -0.60
CA VAL A 144 -7.49 21.18 -1.19
C VAL A 144 -6.78 20.11 -2.02
N SER A 145 -5.74 20.47 -2.76
CA SER A 145 -4.94 19.52 -3.54
C SER A 145 -4.28 18.44 -2.67
N MET A 146 -3.74 18.79 -1.49
CA MET A 146 -3.23 17.80 -0.53
C MET A 146 -4.37 16.94 0.03
N GLN A 147 -5.50 17.55 0.37
CA GLN A 147 -6.67 16.82 0.86
C GLN A 147 -7.18 15.81 -0.16
N THR A 148 -7.15 16.13 -1.46
CA THR A 148 -7.52 15.16 -2.53
C THR A 148 -6.53 14.01 -2.65
N ALA A 149 -5.22 14.25 -2.51
CA ALA A 149 -4.23 13.18 -2.52
C ALA A 149 -4.39 12.25 -1.31
N VAL A 150 -4.55 12.82 -0.11
CA VAL A 150 -4.76 12.09 1.14
C VAL A 150 -6.10 11.33 1.11
N GLY A 151 -7.17 11.98 0.65
CA GLY A 151 -8.49 11.36 0.50
C GLY A 151 -8.47 10.23 -0.52
N GLY A 152 -7.89 10.46 -1.70
CA GLY A 152 -7.72 9.45 -2.75
C GLY A 152 -6.92 8.25 -2.26
N GLY A 153 -5.76 8.48 -1.63
CA GLY A 153 -4.96 7.41 -1.02
C GLY A 153 -5.73 6.64 0.06
N SER A 154 -6.52 7.32 0.88
CA SER A 154 -7.36 6.69 1.92
C SER A 154 -8.47 5.82 1.32
N VAL A 155 -9.14 6.29 0.26
CA VAL A 155 -10.17 5.52 -0.46
C VAL A 155 -9.55 4.29 -1.12
N MET A 156 -8.40 4.44 -1.79
CA MET A 156 -7.70 3.32 -2.40
C MET A 156 -7.28 2.29 -1.35
N PHE A 157 -6.74 2.72 -0.21
CA PHE A 157 -6.30 1.84 0.87
C PHE A 157 -7.46 1.11 1.55
N LEU A 158 -8.49 1.85 2.02
CA LEU A 158 -9.65 1.25 2.67
C LEU A 158 -10.48 0.40 1.71
N GLY A 159 -10.64 0.84 0.46
CA GLY A 159 -11.30 0.07 -0.59
C GLY A 159 -10.58 -1.26 -0.84
N ALA A 160 -9.25 -1.24 -0.93
CA ALA A 160 -8.46 -2.45 -1.07
C ALA A 160 -8.59 -3.38 0.15
N LEU A 161 -8.57 -2.85 1.38
CA LEU A 161 -8.80 -3.65 2.59
C LEU A 161 -10.21 -4.27 2.62
N GLY A 162 -11.24 -3.48 2.28
CA GLY A 162 -12.63 -3.94 2.21
C GLY A 162 -12.81 -5.08 1.20
N LEU A 163 -12.27 -4.90 0.00
CA LEU A 163 -12.29 -5.93 -1.04
C LEU A 163 -11.46 -7.17 -0.65
N ALA A 164 -10.32 -6.99 0.02
CA ALA A 164 -9.54 -8.12 0.54
C ALA A 164 -10.32 -8.96 1.57
N ILE A 165 -11.08 -8.30 2.46
CA ILE A 165 -11.92 -8.97 3.45
C ILE A 165 -13.11 -9.65 2.77
N TYR A 166 -13.77 -8.97 1.85
CA TYR A 166 -14.87 -9.55 1.09
C TYR A 166 -14.46 -10.85 0.40
N ASN A 167 -13.33 -10.82 -0.33
CA ASN A 167 -12.82 -11.97 -1.06
C ASN A 167 -12.37 -13.12 -0.14
N VAL A 168 -11.73 -12.83 1.00
CA VAL A 168 -11.33 -13.92 1.93
C VAL A 168 -12.54 -14.59 2.57
N LYS A 169 -13.62 -13.83 2.85
CA LYS A 169 -14.90 -14.40 3.33
C LYS A 169 -15.60 -15.23 2.27
N LYS A 170 -15.37 -14.94 0.98
CA LYS A 170 -15.80 -15.76 -0.16
C LYS A 170 -14.82 -16.87 -0.54
N LEU A 171 -13.80 -17.13 0.29
CA LEU A 171 -12.75 -18.14 0.05
C LEU A 171 -11.93 -17.91 -1.23
N GLN A 172 -11.90 -16.68 -1.75
CA GLN A 172 -11.09 -16.26 -2.90
C GLN A 172 -9.75 -15.72 -2.43
N ILE A 173 -8.81 -16.64 -2.23
CA ILE A 173 -7.50 -16.41 -1.63
C ILE A 173 -6.60 -15.67 -2.62
N GLU A 174 -6.76 -15.93 -3.93
CA GLU A 174 -6.04 -15.21 -4.98
C GLU A 174 -6.41 -13.72 -4.98
N GLN A 175 -7.70 -13.40 -4.89
CA GLN A 175 -8.17 -12.01 -4.83
C GLN A 175 -7.83 -11.36 -3.49
N HIS A 176 -8.01 -12.08 -2.38
CA HIS A 176 -7.57 -11.60 -1.07
C HIS A 176 -6.08 -11.19 -1.09
N ARG A 177 -5.21 -12.05 -1.63
CA ARG A 177 -3.79 -11.74 -1.78
C ARG A 177 -3.58 -10.50 -2.64
N ALA A 178 -4.24 -10.41 -3.79
CA ALA A 178 -4.07 -9.31 -4.72
C ALA A 178 -4.49 -7.96 -4.09
N TRP A 179 -5.64 -7.92 -3.42
CA TRP A 179 -6.12 -6.72 -2.73
C TRP A 179 -5.29 -6.35 -1.49
N MET A 180 -4.76 -7.33 -0.74
CA MET A 180 -3.83 -7.05 0.35
C MET A 180 -2.51 -6.45 -0.15
N LEU A 181 -1.99 -6.93 -1.28
CA LEU A 181 -0.81 -6.34 -1.92
C LEU A 181 -1.08 -4.90 -2.35
N ARG A 182 -2.22 -4.64 -3.00
CA ARG A 182 -2.65 -3.27 -3.35
C ARG A 182 -2.70 -2.37 -2.13
N ALA A 183 -3.40 -2.77 -1.07
CA ALA A 183 -3.52 -1.97 0.14
C ALA A 183 -2.14 -1.55 0.69
N TRP A 184 -1.23 -2.49 0.89
CA TRP A 184 0.05 -2.19 1.54
C TRP A 184 1.08 -1.53 0.61
N VAL A 185 1.00 -1.76 -0.69
CA VAL A 185 1.79 -1.01 -1.67
C VAL A 185 1.28 0.43 -1.79
N TYR A 186 -0.05 0.64 -1.78
CA TYR A 186 -0.63 1.97 -1.72
C TYR A 186 -0.19 2.68 -0.46
N ALA A 187 -0.31 2.07 0.73
CA ALA A 187 0.15 2.67 1.98
C ALA A 187 1.64 3.07 1.97
N GLY A 188 2.47 2.33 1.23
CA GLY A 188 3.89 2.64 1.01
C GLY A 188 4.17 3.99 0.33
N PHE A 189 3.17 4.60 -0.33
CA PHE A 189 3.33 5.90 -0.98
C PHE A 189 3.83 7.02 -0.08
N ILE A 190 3.52 6.96 1.21
CA ILE A 190 3.99 7.95 2.20
C ILE A 190 5.52 7.99 2.29
N ILE A 191 6.20 6.87 2.04
CA ILE A 191 7.67 6.81 2.08
C ILE A 191 8.22 7.47 0.81
N THR A 192 7.73 7.03 -0.34
CA THR A 192 8.18 7.54 -1.65
C THR A 192 7.85 9.02 -1.83
N MET A 193 6.66 9.47 -1.43
CA MET A 193 6.30 10.89 -1.51
C MET A 193 7.27 11.75 -0.72
N ARG A 194 7.73 11.30 0.46
CA ARG A 194 8.66 12.08 1.30
C ARG A 194 10.03 12.19 0.64
N ILE A 195 10.50 11.14 -0.03
CA ILE A 195 11.74 11.16 -0.79
C ILE A 195 11.61 12.12 -1.98
N ILE A 196 10.55 11.97 -2.77
CA ILE A 196 10.28 12.83 -3.95
C ILE A 196 10.18 14.30 -3.51
N SER A 197 9.37 14.59 -2.49
CA SER A 197 9.17 15.96 -2.01
C SER A 197 10.43 16.57 -1.41
N PHE A 198 11.27 15.79 -0.72
CA PHE A 198 12.55 16.28 -0.24
C PHE A 198 13.48 16.67 -1.39
N LEU A 199 13.61 15.81 -2.41
CA LEU A 199 14.43 16.09 -3.58
C LEU A 199 13.90 17.29 -4.37
N ALA A 200 12.59 17.33 -4.62
CA ALA A 200 11.96 18.43 -5.32
C ALA A 200 12.13 19.77 -4.57
N ALA A 201 12.07 19.77 -3.23
CA ALA A 201 12.29 20.97 -2.44
C ALA A 201 13.74 21.49 -2.59
N ARG A 202 14.73 20.58 -2.68
CA ARG A 202 16.13 20.95 -2.93
C ARG A 202 16.33 21.50 -4.34
N VAL A 203 15.68 20.93 -5.34
CA VAL A 203 15.80 21.41 -6.73
C VAL A 203 15.18 22.80 -6.87
N VAL A 204 13.94 22.95 -6.40
CA VAL A 204 13.20 24.22 -6.50
C VAL A 204 13.94 25.34 -5.77
N ALA A 205 14.40 25.10 -4.54
CA ALA A 205 15.13 26.09 -3.75
C ALA A 205 16.42 26.62 -4.43
N ASN A 206 17.00 25.85 -5.35
CA ASN A 206 18.23 26.23 -6.05
C ASN A 206 18.00 26.77 -7.48
N THR A 207 16.81 26.59 -8.05
CA THR A 207 16.57 26.83 -9.48
C THR A 207 15.71 28.05 -9.73
N ASP A 208 14.68 28.29 -8.90
CA ASP A 208 13.72 29.35 -9.16
C ASP A 208 13.24 30.00 -7.85
N PRO A 209 13.57 31.27 -7.61
CA PRO A 209 13.09 32.04 -6.48
C PRO A 209 11.67 32.58 -6.71
N THR A 210 10.84 31.97 -7.55
CA THR A 210 9.43 32.35 -7.75
C THR A 210 8.44 31.26 -7.37
N TYR A 211 8.93 30.08 -6.99
CA TYR A 211 8.09 28.94 -6.64
C TYR A 211 7.59 29.03 -5.17
N TYR A 212 6.51 29.77 -4.95
CA TYR A 212 5.91 30.02 -3.63
C TYR A 212 4.48 29.51 -3.52
N GLU A 213 4.02 29.27 -2.29
CA GLU A 213 2.61 29.01 -1.99
C GLU A 213 2.15 29.88 -0.82
N VAL A 214 0.90 29.75 -0.35
CA VAL A 214 0.24 30.66 0.61
C VAL A 214 -0.05 29.94 1.96
N LYS A 215 0.24 30.57 3.13
CA LYS A 215 0.12 30.04 4.52
C LYS A 215 -0.09 31.15 5.56
N GLN A 216 -0.94 30.95 6.55
CA GLN A 216 -1.33 32.01 7.50
C GLN A 216 -0.15 32.64 8.28
N CYS A 217 -0.13 33.97 8.42
CA CYS A 217 0.90 34.69 9.19
C CYS A 217 1.01 34.25 10.66
N ALA A 218 -0.08 33.85 11.31
CA ALA A 218 -0.05 33.26 12.67
C ALA A 218 0.84 32.01 12.74
N VAL A 219 0.89 31.22 11.67
CA VAL A 219 1.74 30.02 11.60
C VAL A 219 3.19 30.41 11.36
N LEU A 220 3.46 31.47 10.58
CA LEU A 220 4.80 32.02 10.41
C LEU A 220 5.33 32.57 11.74
N ASP A 221 4.52 33.36 12.44
CA ASP A 221 4.83 33.87 13.78
C ASP A 221 5.19 32.74 14.75
N PHE A 222 4.39 31.66 14.77
CA PHE A 222 4.71 30.45 15.53
C PHE A 222 6.04 29.81 15.12
N ILE A 223 6.32 29.67 13.82
CA ILE A 223 7.59 29.09 13.32
C ILE A 223 8.80 29.93 13.78
N PHE A 224 8.68 31.25 13.76
CA PHE A 224 9.73 32.18 14.18
C PHE A 224 9.72 32.47 15.69
N ARG A 225 9.05 31.64 16.50
CA ARG A 225 8.99 31.76 17.97
C ARG A 225 8.46 33.11 18.44
N HIS A 226 7.43 33.61 17.77
CA HIS A 226 6.78 34.88 18.05
C HIS A 226 7.72 36.09 17.93
N ASN A 227 8.77 35.98 17.10
CA ASN A 227 9.70 37.07 16.83
C ASN A 227 9.20 37.93 15.66
N GLN A 228 8.43 38.97 15.99
CA GLN A 228 7.84 39.89 15.02
C GLN A 228 8.86 40.49 14.06
N THR A 229 10.01 40.95 14.56
CA THR A 229 11.05 41.58 13.72
C THR A 229 11.58 40.62 12.66
N LYS A 230 11.77 39.34 12.99
CA LYS A 230 12.17 38.32 12.01
C LYS A 230 11.06 38.04 11.00
N VAL A 231 9.81 37.93 11.45
CA VAL A 231 8.68 37.67 10.57
C VAL A 231 8.51 38.80 9.57
N LEU A 232 8.49 40.06 10.03
CA LEU A 232 8.36 41.23 9.16
C LEU A 232 9.58 41.45 8.26
N GLY A 233 10.78 41.05 8.71
CA GLY A 233 11.98 41.11 7.89
C GLY A 233 11.95 40.14 6.69
N PHE A 234 11.36 38.96 6.85
CA PHE A 234 11.23 37.97 5.76
C PHE A 234 9.89 38.05 5.01
N TYR A 235 8.83 38.46 5.68
CA TYR A 235 7.44 38.49 5.21
C TYR A 235 6.79 39.84 5.58
N PRO A 236 7.15 40.94 4.91
CA PRO A 236 6.63 42.27 5.22
C PRO A 236 5.10 42.34 5.09
N ASP A 237 4.50 41.53 4.21
CA ASP A 237 3.04 41.42 4.03
C ASP A 237 2.31 40.94 5.29
N CYS A 238 3.01 40.28 6.22
CA CYS A 238 2.46 39.95 7.54
C CYS A 238 2.35 41.15 8.49
N GLY A 239 2.74 42.37 8.07
CA GLY A 239 2.48 43.60 8.80
C GLY A 239 1.01 43.74 9.19
N GLY A 240 0.13 43.43 8.23
CA GLY A 240 -1.31 43.32 8.42
C GLY A 240 -1.69 42.43 9.60
N PHE A 241 -1.08 41.24 9.75
CA PHE A 241 -1.43 40.31 10.82
C PHE A 241 -1.17 40.88 12.22
N TYR A 242 -0.11 41.67 12.36
CA TYR A 242 0.17 42.37 13.62
C TYR A 242 -0.67 43.64 13.80
N SER A 243 -1.26 44.18 12.72
CA SER A 243 -2.12 45.37 12.74
C SER A 243 -3.64 45.10 12.58
N GLY A 244 -4.07 43.85 12.35
CA GLY A 244 -5.48 43.43 12.26
C GLY A 244 -5.96 42.81 10.92
N ASP A 245 -5.13 42.75 9.88
CA ASP A 245 -5.47 42.22 8.54
C ASP A 245 -4.80 40.86 8.22
N ILE A 246 -5.49 40.01 7.46
CA ILE A 246 -5.06 38.61 7.24
C ILE A 246 -4.20 38.50 5.96
N ALA A 247 -2.93 38.11 6.11
CA ALA A 247 -2.02 37.78 5.00
C ALA A 247 -1.42 36.35 5.09
N ALA A 248 -0.81 35.84 4.00
CA ALA A 248 -0.40 34.44 3.91
C ALA A 248 0.79 34.05 2.94
N GLY A 249 1.65 33.05 3.30
CA GLY A 249 2.73 32.34 2.53
C GLY A 249 3.25 30.91 2.98
N PHE A 250 3.12 29.81 2.16
CA PHE A 250 3.99 28.60 1.88
C PHE A 250 3.54 27.11 2.10
N ALA A 251 3.50 26.24 1.03
CA ALA A 251 4.20 24.93 0.80
C ALA A 251 3.71 24.03 -0.43
N ALA A 252 4.23 24.19 -1.66
CA ALA A 252 3.74 23.51 -2.88
C ALA A 252 4.26 22.08 -3.20
N VAL A 253 5.43 21.69 -2.68
CA VAL A 253 6.19 20.52 -3.18
C VAL A 253 5.62 19.15 -2.71
N PHE A 254 4.88 19.15 -1.60
CA PHE A 254 4.33 17.93 -1.03
C PHE A 254 3.14 17.38 -1.83
N VAL A 255 2.39 18.24 -2.52
CA VAL A 255 1.21 17.85 -3.30
C VAL A 255 1.62 17.02 -4.53
N ALA A 256 2.52 17.56 -5.36
CA ALA A 256 2.98 16.88 -6.57
C ALA A 256 3.67 15.55 -6.23
N GLY A 257 4.50 15.53 -5.17
CA GLY A 257 5.15 14.32 -4.68
C GLY A 257 4.15 13.24 -4.23
N SER A 258 3.05 13.63 -3.58
CA SER A 258 2.00 12.70 -3.14
C SER A 258 1.31 12.00 -4.31
N TRP A 259 0.85 12.76 -5.31
CA TRP A 259 0.18 12.18 -6.48
C TRP A 259 1.11 11.33 -7.34
N LEU A 260 2.34 11.79 -7.58
CA LEU A 260 3.33 11.01 -8.32
C LEU A 260 3.65 9.70 -7.61
N ALA A 261 3.85 9.73 -6.29
CA ALA A 261 4.09 8.52 -5.51
C ALA A 261 2.90 7.56 -5.51
N LEU A 262 1.66 8.05 -5.45
CA LEU A 262 0.45 7.22 -5.57
C LEU A 262 0.38 6.54 -6.94
N ALA A 263 0.60 7.30 -8.03
CA ALA A 263 0.57 6.76 -9.38
C ALA A 263 1.64 5.67 -9.60
N ILE A 264 2.88 5.92 -9.13
CA ILE A 264 3.97 4.93 -9.18
C ILE A 264 3.56 3.64 -8.47
N HIS A 265 3.02 3.73 -7.25
CA HIS A 265 2.60 2.54 -6.50
C HIS A 265 1.41 1.82 -7.14
N ALA A 266 0.44 2.55 -7.69
CA ALA A 266 -0.68 1.99 -8.44
C ALA A 266 -0.19 1.17 -9.64
N ILE A 267 0.75 1.71 -10.42
CA ILE A 267 1.29 1.01 -11.59
C ILE A 267 2.15 -0.19 -11.17
N LEU A 268 3.04 -0.02 -10.19
CA LEU A 268 3.98 -1.07 -9.78
C LEU A 268 3.28 -2.29 -9.18
N VAL A 269 2.20 -2.10 -8.42
CA VAL A 269 1.47 -3.25 -7.86
C VAL A 269 0.76 -4.04 -8.94
N GLU A 270 0.15 -3.37 -9.93
CA GLU A 270 -0.47 -4.06 -11.06
C GLU A 270 0.58 -4.79 -11.89
N LEU A 271 1.69 -4.13 -12.21
CA LEU A 271 2.81 -4.77 -12.91
C LEU A 271 3.27 -6.04 -12.18
N TYR A 272 3.45 -5.98 -10.86
CA TYR A 272 3.83 -7.15 -10.07
C TYR A 272 2.78 -8.27 -10.10
N LEU A 273 1.48 -7.93 -10.04
CA LEU A 273 0.41 -8.91 -10.12
C LEU A 273 0.34 -9.57 -11.50
N HIS A 274 0.48 -8.80 -12.57
CA HIS A 274 0.55 -9.29 -13.96
C HIS A 274 1.79 -10.13 -14.24
N LEU A 275 2.91 -9.88 -13.57
CA LEU A 275 4.13 -10.70 -13.65
C LEU A 275 4.10 -11.95 -12.77
N THR A 276 3.02 -12.19 -11.99
CA THR A 276 2.89 -13.37 -11.14
C THR A 276 1.67 -14.27 -11.45
N PRO A 277 1.36 -14.56 -12.74
CA PRO A 277 0.12 -15.26 -13.12
C PRO A 277 0.08 -16.70 -12.62
N ALA A 278 1.23 -17.40 -12.61
CA ALA A 278 1.31 -18.78 -12.12
C ALA A 278 0.95 -18.90 -10.63
N GLU A 279 1.27 -17.87 -9.83
CA GLU A 279 0.92 -17.84 -8.40
C GLU A 279 -0.57 -17.56 -8.22
N ALA A 280 -1.13 -16.63 -9.02
CA ALA A 280 -2.57 -16.35 -9.04
C ALA A 280 -3.37 -17.61 -9.40
N GLU A 281 -2.99 -18.31 -10.47
CA GLU A 281 -3.65 -19.53 -10.93
C GLU A 281 -3.51 -20.70 -9.94
N ARG A 282 -2.37 -20.80 -9.25
CA ARG A 282 -2.20 -21.77 -8.16
C ARG A 282 -3.18 -21.51 -7.02
N LEU A 283 -3.31 -20.25 -6.59
CA LEU A 283 -4.22 -19.88 -5.50
C LEU A 283 -5.69 -20.00 -5.91
N ARG A 284 -6.03 -19.67 -7.16
CA ARG A 284 -7.37 -19.82 -7.71
C ARG A 284 -7.85 -21.27 -7.68
N ARG A 285 -6.97 -22.23 -8.00
CA ARG A 285 -7.26 -23.67 -7.85
C ARG A 285 -7.55 -24.08 -6.41
N ILE A 286 -6.77 -23.58 -5.45
CA ILE A 286 -7.01 -23.84 -4.01
C ILE A 286 -8.35 -23.22 -3.58
N SER A 287 -8.66 -22.02 -4.06
CA SER A 287 -9.93 -21.35 -3.79
C SER A 287 -11.12 -22.12 -4.34
N TYR A 288 -11.05 -22.59 -5.57
CA TYR A 288 -12.08 -23.44 -6.17
C TYR A 288 -12.35 -24.69 -5.32
N GLN A 289 -11.29 -25.43 -4.93
CA GLN A 289 -11.43 -26.61 -4.08
C GLN A 289 -12.11 -26.29 -2.75
N ARG A 290 -11.67 -25.23 -2.06
CA ARG A 290 -12.27 -24.82 -0.78
C ARG A 290 -13.72 -24.37 -0.91
N GLN A 291 -14.09 -23.76 -2.03
CA GLN A 291 -15.47 -23.34 -2.28
C GLN A 291 -16.38 -24.54 -2.54
N LEU A 292 -15.89 -25.57 -3.23
CA LEU A 292 -16.60 -26.85 -3.38
C LEU A 292 -16.78 -27.55 -2.03
N GLU A 293 -15.71 -27.64 -1.23
CA GLU A 293 -15.75 -28.21 0.13
C GLU A 293 -16.74 -27.45 1.04
N ALA A 294 -16.89 -26.14 0.83
CA ALA A 294 -17.86 -25.31 1.54
C ALA A 294 -19.28 -25.34 0.95
N GLY A 295 -19.53 -26.13 -0.10
CA GLY A 295 -20.85 -26.26 -0.73
C GLY A 295 -21.33 -24.99 -1.46
N MET A 296 -20.42 -24.13 -1.93
CA MET A 296 -20.79 -22.90 -2.64
C MET A 296 -21.33 -23.20 -4.03
N LYS A 297 -22.51 -22.65 -4.37
CA LYS A 297 -23.18 -22.85 -5.67
C LYS A 297 -22.32 -22.45 -6.88
N ASN A 298 -21.55 -21.36 -6.75
CA ASN A 298 -20.74 -20.79 -7.82
C ASN A 298 -19.26 -20.87 -7.47
N ALA A 299 -18.70 -22.08 -7.38
CA ALA A 299 -17.28 -22.28 -7.11
C ALA A 299 -16.41 -21.72 -8.26
N GLY A 300 -15.23 -21.19 -7.95
CA GLY A 300 -14.28 -20.54 -8.86
C GLY A 300 -14.57 -19.06 -9.10
N SER A 301 -15.83 -18.69 -9.27
CA SER A 301 -16.25 -17.28 -9.44
C SER A 301 -16.68 -16.62 -8.14
N ALA A 302 -17.14 -17.42 -7.17
CA ALA A 302 -17.89 -16.97 -5.98
C ALA A 302 -19.12 -16.10 -6.28
N GLY A 303 -19.57 -16.07 -7.54
CA GLY A 303 -20.57 -15.10 -8.02
C GLY A 303 -20.06 -13.66 -8.12
N LEU A 304 -18.74 -13.44 -8.20
CA LEU A 304 -18.13 -12.13 -8.40
C LEU A 304 -18.51 -11.50 -9.75
N THR A 305 -18.50 -10.17 -9.76
CA THR A 305 -19.05 -9.32 -10.81
C THR A 305 -18.37 -9.44 -12.16
N ALA A 306 -17.07 -9.75 -12.27
CA ALA A 306 -16.41 -9.80 -13.59
C ALA A 306 -16.99 -10.89 -14.51
N GLN A 307 -17.36 -12.05 -13.98
CA GLN A 307 -17.95 -13.16 -14.74
C GLN A 307 -19.48 -13.12 -14.76
N ARG A 308 -20.10 -12.23 -13.98
CA ARG A 308 -21.56 -12.11 -13.85
C ARG A 308 -22.13 -10.85 -14.52
N LEU A 309 -21.38 -9.74 -14.46
CA LEU A 309 -21.73 -8.42 -14.97
C LEU A 309 -20.75 -7.94 -16.05
N GLY A 310 -19.52 -8.47 -16.08
CA GLY A 310 -18.53 -8.18 -17.12
C GLY A 310 -18.54 -9.22 -18.24
N ASP A 311 -17.56 -9.11 -19.12
CA ASP A 311 -17.34 -9.95 -20.31
C ASP A 311 -16.24 -11.01 -20.09
N ALA A 312 -15.82 -11.22 -18.84
CA ALA A 312 -14.77 -12.18 -18.53
C ALA A 312 -15.27 -13.62 -18.71
N GLU A 313 -14.51 -14.42 -19.44
CA GLU A 313 -14.81 -15.85 -19.62
C GLU A 313 -14.93 -16.58 -18.26
N PRO A 314 -15.87 -17.53 -18.13
CA PRO A 314 -15.94 -18.40 -16.97
C PRO A 314 -14.59 -19.11 -16.78
N TRP A 315 -14.11 -19.13 -15.54
CA TRP A 315 -12.87 -19.83 -15.25
C TRP A 315 -13.19 -21.29 -15.05
N ILE A 316 -12.55 -22.14 -15.86
CA ILE A 316 -12.72 -23.58 -15.83
C ILE A 316 -11.43 -24.19 -15.26
N PRO A 317 -11.51 -25.06 -14.23
CA PRO A 317 -10.33 -25.71 -13.70
C PRO A 317 -9.66 -26.59 -14.79
N PRO A 318 -8.32 -26.68 -14.86
CA PRO A 318 -7.61 -27.36 -15.95
C PRO A 318 -7.96 -28.84 -16.17
N ASN A 319 -8.50 -29.52 -15.17
CA ASN A 319 -8.94 -30.92 -15.29
C ASN A 319 -10.30 -31.02 -15.97
N GLU A 320 -11.15 -30.02 -15.77
CA GLU A 320 -12.45 -29.93 -16.43
C GLU A 320 -12.28 -29.41 -17.86
N LEU A 321 -11.39 -28.44 -18.08
CA LEU A 321 -11.01 -27.98 -19.41
C LEU A 321 -10.50 -29.14 -20.29
N ARG A 322 -9.56 -29.95 -19.79
CA ARG A 322 -9.08 -31.14 -20.51
C ARG A 322 -10.20 -32.13 -20.82
N ARG A 323 -11.13 -32.35 -19.88
CA ARG A 323 -12.25 -33.26 -20.10
C ARG A 323 -13.19 -32.76 -21.20
N ILE A 324 -13.37 -31.44 -21.31
CA ILE A 324 -14.16 -30.80 -22.37
C ILE A 324 -13.43 -30.92 -23.71
N GLU A 325 -12.13 -30.64 -23.74
CA GLU A 325 -11.28 -30.77 -24.93
C GLU A 325 -11.28 -32.21 -25.45
N ASP A 326 -11.03 -33.19 -24.59
CA ASP A 326 -11.02 -34.62 -24.92
C ASP A 326 -12.37 -35.10 -25.50
N ASN A 327 -13.49 -34.61 -24.95
CA ASN A 327 -14.84 -34.90 -25.46
C ASN A 327 -15.18 -34.18 -26.78
N SER A 328 -14.50 -33.08 -27.09
CA SER A 328 -14.75 -32.27 -28.29
C SER A 328 -13.93 -32.70 -29.51
N THR A 329 -12.86 -33.47 -29.32
CA THR A 329 -12.14 -34.16 -30.40
C THR A 329 -12.91 -35.40 -30.86
N PRO A 330 -13.46 -35.42 -32.09
CA PRO A 330 -14.04 -36.65 -32.63
C PRO A 330 -12.93 -37.67 -32.81
N SER A 331 -13.15 -38.89 -32.31
CA SER A 331 -12.30 -40.04 -32.60
C SER A 331 -12.22 -40.24 -34.12
N SER A 332 -11.08 -39.88 -34.71
CA SER A 332 -10.78 -40.14 -36.12
C SER A 332 -10.62 -41.63 -36.44
N ASP A 333 -10.74 -42.51 -35.44
CA ASP A 333 -10.61 -43.96 -35.61
C ASP A 333 -11.94 -44.65 -36.00
N GLY A 334 -13.07 -43.94 -35.97
CA GLY A 334 -14.37 -44.48 -36.39
C GLY A 334 -14.57 -44.53 -37.92
N ASP A 335 -14.03 -43.55 -38.66
CA ASP A 335 -14.35 -43.35 -40.09
C ASP A 335 -13.43 -44.16 -41.04
N MET A 336 -12.36 -44.78 -40.53
CA MET A 336 -11.52 -45.69 -41.33
C MET A 336 -11.94 -47.16 -41.29
N ARG A 337 -12.86 -47.55 -40.38
CA ARG A 337 -13.32 -48.94 -40.30
C ARG A 337 -14.56 -49.21 -41.17
N GLU A 338 -15.35 -48.19 -41.46
CA GLU A 338 -16.57 -48.33 -42.28
C GLU A 338 -16.28 -48.26 -43.80
N LYS A 339 -15.18 -47.62 -44.21
CA LYS A 339 -14.73 -47.60 -45.62
C LYS A 339 -13.97 -48.85 -46.09
N ARG A 340 -13.70 -49.83 -45.22
CA ARG A 340 -13.02 -51.09 -45.61
C ARG A 340 -13.98 -52.28 -45.75
N VAL A 341 -15.28 -52.10 -45.49
CA VAL A 341 -16.30 -53.15 -45.63
C VAL A 341 -17.21 -52.92 -46.87
N SER A 342 -17.08 -51.77 -47.53
CA SER A 342 -17.87 -51.39 -48.71
C SER A 342 -16.97 -51.11 -49.92
N SER A 343 -16.32 -52.14 -50.45
CA SER A 343 -15.78 -52.13 -51.80
C SER A 343 -15.92 -53.55 -52.39
N PRO A 344 -16.71 -53.73 -53.47
CA PRO A 344 -17.00 -55.03 -54.07
C PRO A 344 -15.81 -55.67 -54.80
#